data_AF-A0A517ZUA8-F1
#
_entry.id   AF-A0A517ZUA8-F1
#
_cell.length_a   1.000
_cell.length_b   1.000
_cell.length_c   1.000
_cell.angle_alpha   90.00
_cell.angle_beta   90.00
_cell.angle_gamma   90.00
#
_symmetry.space_group_name_H-M   'P 1'
#
loop_
_entity.id
_entity.type
_entity.pdbx_description
1 polymer ?
#
loop_
_entity_poly.entity_id
_entity_poly.type
_entity_poly.pdbx_seq_one_letter_code
_entity_poly.pdbx_strand_id
1 'polypeptide(L)'
;MKPLRKLIAAAITVLSLATVAWTQFPGGPPPARRHTTTQSTGKLQLVPDTQKPPGKNSVSIQVDGDMRVIRANGIPNHSTGAFPNRGNPHRITAQKYLFRIPAEPEQARRITPLGLQDFGIAVNGIPFDPGAAEFFLGNRQSGWQYEALSGAVRLGIDGNYAHVQPTGAYHYHGLPTELLEILGLKKESHSPLVGWAADGYPIYAVYGYADAENPESKVKALASSYRLKSGRRPSGRGEPGGKYDGTFVADYEFVEGAGDLDECNGRFGITPDFPEGTYAYFLTKEWPVIPRAFRGTPSRDFERSGPPGGRGRRPPPRRRR
;
A
#
# COMPACT_ATOMS: atom_id res chain seq x y z
N MET A 1 -43.48 54.98 -69.86
CA MET A 1 -44.67 54.95 -68.98
C MET A 1 -44.95 53.50 -68.56
N LYS A 2 -44.86 53.23 -67.25
CA LYS A 2 -45.12 51.96 -66.50
C LYS A 2 -44.27 50.72 -66.83
N PRO A 3 -43.99 49.80 -65.87
CA PRO A 3 -43.94 49.99 -64.42
C PRO A 3 -42.74 49.31 -63.70
N LEU A 4 -42.53 49.85 -62.50
CA LEU A 4 -41.66 49.44 -61.40
C LEU A 4 -41.91 47.98 -60.94
N ARG A 5 -40.86 47.15 -60.90
CA ARG A 5 -40.90 45.83 -60.23
C ARG A 5 -40.29 45.96 -58.83
N LYS A 6 -41.13 45.73 -57.81
CA LYS A 6 -40.74 45.62 -56.39
C LYS A 6 -40.01 44.27 -56.19
N LEU A 7 -38.80 44.31 -55.65
CA LEU A 7 -38.09 43.13 -55.13
C LEU A 7 -38.51 42.93 -53.67
N ILE A 8 -39.17 41.81 -53.38
CA ILE A 8 -39.48 41.34 -52.03
C ILE A 8 -38.29 40.48 -51.59
N ALA A 9 -37.57 40.91 -50.56
CA ALA A 9 -36.54 40.11 -49.91
C ALA A 9 -37.22 39.14 -48.94
N ALA A 10 -37.12 37.83 -49.21
CA ALA A 10 -37.51 36.78 -48.29
C ALA A 10 -36.34 36.51 -47.31
N ALA A 11 -36.54 36.81 -46.04
CA ALA A 11 -35.62 36.42 -44.97
C ALA A 11 -35.81 34.93 -44.67
N ILE A 12 -34.78 34.12 -44.95
CA ILE A 12 -34.73 32.71 -44.53
C ILE A 12 -34.07 32.67 -43.15
N THR A 13 -34.87 32.47 -42.11
CA THR A 13 -34.38 32.21 -40.76
C THR A 13 -33.97 30.74 -40.66
N VAL A 14 -32.66 30.46 -40.69
CA VAL A 14 -32.13 29.12 -40.40
C VAL A 14 -32.11 28.94 -38.88
N LEU A 15 -33.09 28.20 -38.35
CA LEU A 15 -33.13 27.78 -36.95
C LEU A 15 -32.21 26.58 -36.77
N SER A 16 -30.94 26.80 -36.44
CA SER A 16 -30.01 25.74 -36.09
C SER A 16 -30.31 25.21 -34.68
N LEU A 17 -31.08 24.13 -34.59
CA LEU A 17 -31.17 23.30 -33.38
C LEU A 17 -29.83 22.59 -33.16
N ALA A 18 -28.96 23.18 -32.34
CA ALA A 18 -27.79 22.49 -31.80
C ALA A 18 -28.26 21.60 -30.64
N THR A 19 -28.56 20.34 -30.93
CA THR A 19 -28.72 19.32 -29.89
C THR A 19 -27.34 19.03 -29.29
N VAL A 20 -27.01 19.70 -28.19
CA VAL A 20 -25.87 19.30 -27.34
C VAL A 20 -26.27 18.00 -26.65
N ALA A 21 -25.82 16.88 -27.21
CA ALA A 21 -25.88 15.60 -26.52
C ALA A 21 -24.87 15.63 -25.37
N TRP A 22 -25.36 15.82 -24.14
CA TRP A 22 -24.56 15.63 -22.95
C TRP A 22 -24.31 14.13 -22.80
N THR A 23 -23.17 13.65 -23.27
CA THR A 23 -22.69 12.32 -22.89
C THR A 23 -22.34 12.37 -21.40
N GLN A 24 -23.25 11.84 -20.58
CA GLN A 24 -22.95 11.49 -19.20
C GLN A 24 -21.87 10.40 -19.22
N PHE A 25 -20.60 10.79 -19.14
CA PHE A 25 -19.57 9.86 -18.70
C PHE A 25 -19.89 9.52 -17.24
N PRO A 26 -20.22 8.26 -16.88
CA PRO A 26 -20.41 7.91 -15.49
C PRO A 26 -19.03 7.99 -14.83
N GLY A 27 -18.80 9.07 -14.08
CA GLY A 27 -17.59 9.34 -13.32
C GLY A 27 -17.42 8.43 -12.12
N GLY A 28 -17.51 7.12 -12.34
CA GLY A 28 -17.10 6.10 -11.38
C GLY A 28 -15.61 5.78 -11.53
N PRO A 29 -14.95 5.28 -10.47
CA PRO A 29 -13.64 4.68 -10.63
C PRO A 29 -13.69 3.55 -11.69
N PRO A 30 -12.60 3.30 -12.44
CA PRO A 30 -12.55 2.21 -13.40
C PRO A 30 -13.02 0.89 -12.76
N PRO A 31 -13.75 0.04 -13.50
CA PRO A 31 -14.16 -1.25 -12.98
C PRO A 31 -12.93 -2.04 -12.52
N ALA A 32 -13.05 -2.71 -11.36
CA ALA A 32 -11.97 -3.55 -10.84
C ALA A 32 -11.59 -4.62 -11.87
N ARG A 33 -10.28 -4.91 -11.98
CA ARG A 33 -9.82 -5.99 -12.84
C ARG A 33 -10.42 -7.31 -12.35
N ARG A 34 -10.89 -8.11 -13.31
CA ARG A 34 -11.53 -9.39 -13.04
C ARG A 34 -10.52 -10.51 -13.24
N HIS A 35 -10.18 -11.22 -12.15
CA HIS A 35 -9.32 -12.40 -12.19
C HIS A 35 -10.10 -13.66 -11.85
N THR A 36 -9.70 -14.78 -12.43
CA THR A 36 -10.32 -16.10 -12.23
C THR A 36 -9.34 -17.13 -11.69
N THR A 37 -8.08 -16.76 -11.44
CA THR A 37 -7.07 -17.67 -10.88
C THR A 37 -7.47 -18.07 -9.47
N THR A 38 -7.51 -19.37 -9.19
CA THR A 38 -7.92 -19.90 -7.88
C THR A 38 -6.82 -20.70 -7.22
N GLN A 39 -5.64 -20.84 -7.82
CA GLN A 39 -4.48 -21.49 -7.22
C GLN A 39 -3.21 -20.80 -7.72
N SER A 40 -2.18 -20.81 -6.89
CA SER A 40 -0.85 -20.37 -7.25
C SER A 40 0.17 -21.46 -6.95
N THR A 41 1.28 -21.44 -7.68
CA THR A 41 2.45 -22.26 -7.35
C THR A 41 3.32 -21.62 -6.26
N GLY A 42 2.91 -20.45 -5.74
CA GLY A 42 3.69 -19.62 -4.81
C GLY A 42 4.91 -18.95 -5.45
N LYS A 43 5.17 -19.20 -6.74
CA LYS A 43 6.33 -18.66 -7.46
C LYS A 43 6.01 -17.28 -8.03
N LEU A 44 6.57 -16.25 -7.41
CA LEU A 44 6.56 -14.90 -7.95
C LEU A 44 7.68 -14.71 -8.97
N GLN A 45 7.35 -14.22 -10.16
CA GLN A 45 8.33 -13.85 -11.18
C GLN A 45 8.73 -12.38 -11.00
N LEU A 46 9.93 -12.16 -10.45
CA LEU A 46 10.48 -10.82 -10.21
C LEU A 46 11.11 -10.25 -11.48
N VAL A 47 10.91 -8.96 -11.70
CA VAL A 47 11.62 -8.18 -12.72
C VAL A 47 13.00 -7.78 -12.15
N PRO A 48 14.11 -8.02 -12.84
CA PRO A 48 15.44 -7.66 -12.34
C PRO A 48 15.64 -6.15 -12.11
N ASP A 49 16.26 -5.79 -10.99
CA ASP A 49 16.54 -4.40 -10.60
C ASP A 49 17.73 -3.82 -11.36
N THR A 50 17.49 -3.41 -12.59
CA THR A 50 18.55 -2.95 -13.53
C THR A 50 18.45 -1.48 -13.87
N GLN A 51 17.38 -0.80 -13.44
CA GLN A 51 17.09 0.57 -13.82
C GLN A 51 17.45 1.53 -12.69
N LYS A 52 18.08 2.64 -13.07
CA LYS A 52 18.26 3.78 -12.16
C LYS A 52 16.91 4.46 -11.90
N PRO A 53 16.66 4.95 -10.67
CA PRO A 53 15.50 5.76 -10.37
C PRO A 53 15.41 6.99 -11.29
N PRO A 54 14.20 7.47 -11.62
CA PRO A 54 13.99 8.58 -12.56
C PRO A 54 14.34 9.95 -11.98
N GLY A 55 14.90 10.01 -10.77
CA GLY A 55 15.27 11.25 -10.09
C GLY A 55 16.05 10.98 -8.80
N LYS A 56 16.36 12.05 -8.06
CA LYS A 56 17.01 11.94 -6.76
C LYS A 56 15.98 11.62 -5.68
N ASN A 57 16.29 10.67 -4.81
CA ASN A 57 15.53 10.45 -3.58
C ASN A 57 15.54 11.69 -2.68
N SER A 58 14.39 11.99 -2.06
CA SER A 58 14.27 13.05 -1.06
C SER A 58 13.29 12.61 0.01
N VAL A 59 13.78 12.53 1.24
CA VAL A 59 13.01 12.20 2.44
C VAL A 59 13.50 13.06 3.61
N SER A 60 12.56 13.52 4.43
CA SER A 60 12.83 14.22 5.69
C SER A 60 11.86 13.68 6.72
N ILE A 61 12.40 13.25 7.86
CA ILE A 61 11.65 12.74 9.02
C ILE A 61 12.08 13.60 10.19
N GLN A 62 11.16 14.39 10.75
CA GLN A 62 11.43 15.32 11.83
C GLN A 62 10.38 15.14 12.92
N VAL A 63 10.78 15.35 14.18
CA VAL A 63 9.84 15.45 15.30
C VAL A 63 9.57 16.94 15.52
N ASP A 64 8.28 17.30 15.52
CA ASP A 64 7.77 18.64 15.78
C ASP A 64 6.66 18.52 16.83
N GLY A 65 6.99 18.85 18.08
CA GLY A 65 6.13 18.61 19.23
C GLY A 65 5.85 17.12 19.44
N ASP A 66 4.57 16.76 19.50
CA ASP A 66 4.05 15.40 19.67
C ASP A 66 3.98 14.59 18.36
N MET A 67 4.36 15.20 17.22
CA MET A 67 4.22 14.60 15.90
C MET A 67 5.56 14.31 15.25
N ARG A 68 5.68 13.15 14.62
CA ARG A 68 6.68 12.85 13.60
C ARG A 68 6.12 13.25 12.23
N VAL A 69 6.74 14.25 11.62
CA VAL A 69 6.39 14.81 10.31
C VAL A 69 7.34 14.24 9.25
N ILE A 70 6.78 13.54 8.28
CA ILE A 70 7.51 12.86 7.21
C ILE A 70 7.16 13.49 5.87
N ARG A 71 8.17 14.00 5.16
CA ARG A 71 8.05 14.54 3.80
C ARG A 71 8.90 13.70 2.86
N ALA A 72 8.30 13.17 1.80
CA ALA A 72 9.02 12.35 0.84
C ALA A 72 8.53 12.53 -0.60
N ASN A 73 9.42 12.26 -1.55
CA ASN A 73 9.09 12.30 -2.98
C ASN A 73 8.81 10.93 -3.60
N GLY A 74 8.88 9.84 -2.84
CA GLY A 74 8.57 8.49 -3.34
C GLY A 74 9.51 7.96 -4.42
N ILE A 75 10.68 8.57 -4.61
CA ILE A 75 11.70 8.08 -5.55
C ILE A 75 12.68 7.17 -4.80
N PRO A 76 12.89 5.91 -5.21
CA PRO A 76 13.77 5.01 -4.49
C PRO A 76 15.23 5.48 -4.54
N ASN A 77 16.01 5.11 -3.52
CA ASN A 77 17.45 5.35 -3.42
C ASN A 77 18.29 4.12 -3.81
N HIS A 78 17.66 3.13 -4.43
CA HIS A 78 18.25 1.88 -4.91
C HIS A 78 17.80 1.60 -6.35
N SER A 79 18.31 0.55 -6.99
CA SER A 79 17.90 0.19 -8.36
C SER A 79 16.47 -0.33 -8.38
N THR A 80 15.83 -0.31 -9.56
CA THR A 80 14.44 -0.76 -9.72
C THR A 80 14.28 -1.65 -10.93
N GLY A 81 13.18 -2.38 -11.00
CA GLY A 81 12.75 -3.03 -12.22
C GLY A 81 12.49 -2.05 -13.36
N ALA A 82 12.41 -2.57 -14.59
CA ALA A 82 11.90 -1.78 -15.71
C ALA A 82 10.43 -1.44 -15.49
N PHE A 83 10.09 -0.15 -15.44
CA PHE A 83 8.71 0.35 -15.36
C PHE A 83 8.48 1.39 -16.48
N PRO A 84 7.57 1.13 -17.44
CA PRO A 84 6.63 0.03 -17.48
C PRO A 84 7.27 -1.32 -17.85
N ASN A 85 6.63 -2.40 -17.45
CA ASN A 85 6.91 -3.78 -17.89
C ASN A 85 5.61 -4.52 -18.25
N ARG A 86 5.74 -5.78 -18.69
CA ARG A 86 4.61 -6.62 -19.11
C ARG A 86 3.55 -6.86 -18.01
N GLY A 87 3.94 -6.78 -16.73
CA GLY A 87 3.02 -6.90 -15.60
C GLY A 87 2.53 -5.58 -15.02
N ASN A 88 3.17 -4.46 -15.37
CA ASN A 88 2.85 -3.14 -14.84
C ASN A 88 3.07 -2.04 -15.90
N PRO A 89 2.01 -1.40 -16.42
CA PRO A 89 2.13 -0.41 -17.50
C PRO A 89 2.51 1.01 -17.02
N HIS A 90 2.81 1.20 -15.73
CA HIS A 90 3.04 2.51 -15.14
C HIS A 90 4.53 2.83 -15.01
N ARG A 91 4.85 4.13 -14.92
CA ARG A 91 6.21 4.67 -14.75
C ARG A 91 6.35 5.28 -13.37
N ILE A 92 7.51 5.09 -12.75
CA ILE A 92 7.84 5.76 -11.49
C ILE A 92 7.86 7.28 -11.73
N THR A 93 7.16 8.04 -10.90
CA THR A 93 7.19 9.50 -10.90
C THR A 93 7.29 10.03 -9.48
N ALA A 94 7.85 11.24 -9.33
CA ALA A 94 7.95 11.88 -8.03
C ALA A 94 6.55 12.19 -7.48
N GLN A 95 6.38 11.90 -6.20
CA GLN A 95 5.17 12.14 -5.42
C GLN A 95 5.40 13.33 -4.48
N LYS A 96 4.37 13.73 -3.73
CA LYS A 96 4.45 14.79 -2.71
C LYS A 96 3.82 14.32 -1.41
N TYR A 97 4.52 13.42 -0.72
CA TYR A 97 4.04 12.88 0.54
C TYR A 97 4.24 13.86 1.70
N LEU A 98 3.22 13.92 2.55
CA LEU A 98 3.25 14.55 3.86
C LEU A 98 2.47 13.65 4.81
N PHE A 99 3.18 12.95 5.69
CA PHE A 99 2.58 12.14 6.73
C PHE A 99 2.89 12.75 8.09
N ARG A 100 1.89 12.75 8.97
CA ARG A 100 2.01 13.13 10.38
C ARG A 100 1.51 11.96 11.21
N ILE A 101 2.39 11.43 12.04
CA ILE A 101 2.13 10.32 12.96
C ILE A 101 2.57 10.71 14.36
N PRO A 102 2.04 10.08 15.43
CA PRO A 102 2.54 10.31 16.78
C PRO A 102 4.06 10.07 16.86
N ALA A 103 4.78 10.99 17.48
CA ALA A 103 6.20 10.80 17.80
C ALA A 103 6.37 9.73 18.89
N GLU A 104 5.45 9.73 19.85
CA GLU A 104 5.32 8.78 20.95
C GLU A 104 3.97 8.04 20.81
N PRO A 105 3.93 6.91 20.09
CA PRO A 105 2.69 6.18 19.84
C PRO A 105 2.18 5.43 21.09
N GLU A 106 0.86 5.49 21.28
CA GLU A 106 0.17 4.75 22.34
C GLU A 106 -0.62 3.56 21.79
N GLN A 107 -0.67 2.49 22.59
CA GLN A 107 -1.44 1.31 22.23
C GLN A 107 -2.94 1.65 22.26
N ALA A 108 -3.63 1.34 21.17
CA ALA A 108 -5.08 1.49 21.11
C ALA A 108 -5.78 0.37 21.90
N ARG A 109 -6.99 0.66 22.38
CA ARG A 109 -7.85 -0.34 23.05
C ARG A 109 -8.27 -1.49 22.13
N ARG A 110 -8.23 -1.26 20.81
CA ARG A 110 -8.63 -2.22 19.79
C ARG A 110 -7.67 -2.12 18.62
N ILE A 111 -7.34 -3.27 18.08
CA ILE A 111 -6.57 -3.37 16.84
C ILE A 111 -7.38 -2.80 15.68
N THR A 112 -6.69 -2.08 14.80
CA THR A 112 -7.27 -1.58 13.56
C THR A 112 -6.74 -2.42 12.39
N PRO A 113 -7.57 -3.25 11.73
CA PRO A 113 -7.15 -3.97 10.53
C PRO A 113 -6.71 -3.01 9.42
N LEU A 114 -5.69 -3.40 8.65
CA LEU A 114 -5.24 -2.63 7.48
C LEU A 114 -6.33 -2.63 6.41
N GLY A 115 -6.80 -1.44 6.03
CA GLY A 115 -7.73 -1.23 4.93
C GLY A 115 -7.03 -0.95 3.59
N LEU A 116 -7.65 -0.13 2.74
CA LEU A 116 -7.07 0.38 1.49
C LEU A 116 -6.18 1.59 1.74
N GLN A 117 -5.20 1.44 2.62
CA GLN A 117 -4.22 2.46 2.98
C GLN A 117 -2.83 1.84 3.00
N ASP A 118 -1.81 2.69 2.99
CA ASP A 118 -0.44 2.24 3.18
C ASP A 118 -0.23 1.90 4.67
N PHE A 119 0.53 0.84 4.95
CA PHE A 119 0.83 0.42 6.32
C PHE A 119 1.77 1.41 7.01
N GLY A 120 2.74 1.94 6.27
CA GLY A 120 3.72 2.86 6.80
C GLY A 120 4.62 3.40 5.70
N ILE A 121 5.68 4.06 6.08
CA ILE A 121 6.67 4.60 5.17
C ILE A 121 8.08 4.19 5.58
N ALA A 122 8.84 3.69 4.62
CA ALA A 122 10.23 3.32 4.81
C ALA A 122 11.10 4.56 5.04
N VAL A 123 12.27 4.38 5.65
CA VAL A 123 13.24 5.46 5.92
C VAL A 123 13.76 6.14 4.66
N ASN A 124 13.66 5.49 3.49
CA ASN A 124 13.97 6.10 2.19
C ASN A 124 12.76 6.83 1.56
N GLY A 125 11.62 6.93 2.24
CA GLY A 125 10.45 7.66 1.76
C GLY A 125 9.52 6.89 0.81
N ILE A 126 9.68 5.57 0.70
CA ILE A 126 8.80 4.68 -0.07
C ILE A 126 7.72 4.06 0.83
N PRO A 127 6.43 4.09 0.47
CA PRO A 127 5.38 3.44 1.26
C PRO A 127 5.50 1.92 1.31
N PHE A 128 5.17 1.36 2.47
CA PHE A 128 4.84 -0.05 2.64
C PHE A 128 3.36 -0.23 2.36
N ASP A 129 3.02 -0.92 1.28
CA ASP A 129 1.64 -1.18 0.85
C ASP A 129 1.53 -2.66 0.52
N PRO A 130 1.16 -3.49 1.49
CA PRO A 130 1.19 -4.94 1.29
C PRO A 130 -0.06 -5.48 0.59
N GLY A 131 -1.10 -4.66 0.43
CA GLY A 131 -2.40 -5.09 -0.08
C GLY A 131 -2.48 -4.92 -1.60
N ALA A 132 -2.90 -5.96 -2.31
CA ALA A 132 -3.29 -5.81 -3.71
C ALA A 132 -4.73 -5.27 -3.81
N ALA A 133 -5.01 -4.29 -4.67
CA ALA A 133 -6.39 -3.90 -4.99
C ALA A 133 -7.10 -4.89 -5.93
N GLU A 134 -6.75 -6.17 -5.84
CA GLU A 134 -7.15 -7.26 -6.74
C GLU A 134 -7.99 -8.28 -6.00
N PHE A 135 -9.17 -8.60 -6.53
CA PHE A 135 -10.14 -9.47 -5.88
C PHE A 135 -10.62 -10.53 -6.87
N PHE A 136 -10.93 -11.72 -6.35
CA PHE A 136 -11.53 -12.78 -7.16
C PHE A 136 -12.80 -12.26 -7.83
N LEU A 137 -12.89 -12.47 -9.15
CA LEU A 137 -13.97 -11.97 -9.99
C LEU A 137 -14.19 -10.43 -9.93
N GLY A 138 -13.23 -9.66 -9.41
CA GLY A 138 -13.36 -8.23 -9.19
C GLY A 138 -14.31 -7.85 -8.04
N ASN A 139 -14.77 -8.81 -7.23
CA ASN A 139 -15.72 -8.56 -6.16
C ASN A 139 -15.03 -8.21 -4.83
N ARG A 140 -14.93 -6.91 -4.53
CA ARG A 140 -14.35 -6.39 -3.28
C ARG A 140 -15.08 -6.81 -2.01
N GLN A 141 -16.36 -7.19 -2.13
CA GLN A 141 -17.19 -7.57 -0.98
C GLN A 141 -17.07 -9.07 -0.64
N SER A 142 -16.38 -9.85 -1.47
CA SER A 142 -16.27 -11.30 -1.28
C SER A 142 -15.29 -11.72 -0.18
N GLY A 143 -14.38 -10.84 0.25
CA GLY A 143 -13.27 -11.19 1.13
C GLY A 143 -12.11 -11.93 0.43
N TRP A 144 -12.25 -12.32 -0.83
CA TRP A 144 -11.22 -13.02 -1.61
C TRP A 144 -10.28 -12.03 -2.32
N GLN A 145 -9.50 -11.31 -1.53
CA GLN A 145 -8.40 -10.47 -2.00
C GLN A 145 -7.18 -11.33 -2.31
N TYR A 146 -6.58 -11.14 -3.49
CA TYR A 146 -5.32 -11.82 -3.83
C TYR A 146 -4.18 -11.32 -2.95
N GLU A 147 -3.35 -12.24 -2.49
CA GLU A 147 -2.08 -11.88 -1.85
C GLU A 147 -1.09 -11.41 -2.94
N ALA A 148 -0.54 -10.20 -2.77
CA ALA A 148 0.24 -9.53 -3.80
C ALA A 148 1.48 -10.34 -4.22
N LEU A 149 2.09 -11.03 -3.25
CA LEU A 149 3.29 -11.83 -3.46
C LEU A 149 3.03 -13.29 -3.82
N SER A 150 1.75 -13.71 -3.92
CA SER A 150 1.41 -15.11 -4.21
C SER A 150 1.83 -15.58 -5.60
N GLY A 151 2.01 -14.66 -6.56
CA GLY A 151 2.22 -14.96 -7.97
C GLY A 151 0.94 -15.31 -8.75
N ALA A 152 -0.23 -15.31 -8.11
CA ALA A 152 -1.50 -15.63 -8.76
C ALA A 152 -1.97 -14.57 -9.77
N VAL A 153 -1.66 -13.31 -9.48
CA VAL A 153 -1.93 -12.15 -10.34
C VAL A 153 -0.60 -11.51 -10.71
N ARG A 154 -0.43 -11.25 -12.01
CA ARG A 154 0.80 -10.62 -12.52
C ARG A 154 0.78 -9.12 -12.23
N LEU A 155 1.46 -8.71 -11.17
CA LEU A 155 1.56 -7.31 -10.75
C LEU A 155 2.82 -6.58 -11.26
N GLY A 156 3.74 -7.29 -11.92
CA GLY A 156 4.99 -6.72 -12.46
C GLY A 156 5.98 -6.29 -11.38
N ILE A 157 6.05 -7.06 -10.30
CA ILE A 157 6.88 -6.80 -9.12
C ILE A 157 8.37 -6.96 -9.46
N ASP A 158 9.21 -6.06 -8.97
CA ASP A 158 10.67 -6.10 -9.13
C ASP A 158 11.39 -6.82 -7.97
N GLY A 159 12.73 -6.92 -8.01
CA GLY A 159 13.49 -7.66 -7.00
C GLY A 159 13.55 -7.00 -5.62
N ASN A 160 13.05 -5.77 -5.52
CA ASN A 160 12.78 -5.08 -4.25
C ASN A 160 11.35 -5.34 -3.74
N TYR A 161 10.63 -6.29 -4.34
CA TYR A 161 9.24 -6.63 -4.02
C TYR A 161 8.30 -5.43 -4.13
N ALA A 162 8.57 -4.52 -5.07
CA ALA A 162 7.80 -3.33 -5.30
C ALA A 162 7.25 -3.26 -6.72
N HIS A 163 6.25 -2.41 -6.89
CA HIS A 163 5.77 -2.02 -8.21
C HIS A 163 5.16 -0.61 -8.18
N VAL A 164 4.60 -0.19 -9.31
CA VAL A 164 4.17 1.20 -9.53
C VAL A 164 2.65 1.30 -9.65
N GLN A 165 2.03 2.19 -8.88
CA GLN A 165 0.60 2.50 -9.01
C GLN A 165 0.32 3.33 -10.28
N PRO A 166 -0.95 3.44 -10.73
CA PRO A 166 -1.32 4.33 -11.83
C PRO A 166 -0.92 5.81 -11.66
N THR A 167 -0.75 6.26 -10.41
CA THR A 167 -0.27 7.60 -10.03
C THR A 167 1.23 7.80 -10.27
N GLY A 168 1.96 6.71 -10.53
CA GLY A 168 3.41 6.66 -10.60
C GLY A 168 4.12 6.42 -9.25
N ALA A 169 3.35 6.19 -8.18
CA ALA A 169 3.89 5.87 -6.86
C ALA A 169 4.50 4.45 -6.84
N TYR A 170 5.82 4.39 -6.63
CA TYR A 170 6.54 3.15 -6.32
C TYR A 170 6.35 2.79 -4.83
N HIS A 171 6.07 1.52 -4.52
CA HIS A 171 5.76 1.07 -3.15
C HIS A 171 6.09 -0.42 -2.96
N TYR A 172 6.43 -0.80 -1.73
CA TYR A 172 6.83 -2.16 -1.37
C TYR A 172 5.63 -3.02 -0.96
N HIS A 173 5.53 -4.21 -1.53
CA HIS A 173 4.64 -5.29 -1.08
C HIS A 173 5.37 -6.30 -0.18
N GLY A 174 6.70 -6.33 -0.22
CA GLY A 174 7.52 -7.29 0.51
C GLY A 174 8.80 -6.69 1.12
N LEU A 175 9.81 -7.53 1.34
CA LEU A 175 11.10 -7.12 1.89
C LEU A 175 11.88 -6.30 0.85
N PRO A 176 12.17 -5.00 1.09
CA PRO A 176 12.87 -4.18 0.11
C PRO A 176 14.36 -4.52 0.07
N THR A 177 14.75 -5.54 -0.70
CA THR A 177 16.08 -6.18 -0.70
C THR A 177 17.24 -5.19 -0.68
N GLU A 178 17.32 -4.28 -1.67
CA GLU A 178 18.44 -3.33 -1.74
C GLU A 178 18.38 -2.26 -0.64
N LEU A 179 17.19 -1.88 -0.16
CA LEU A 179 17.08 -0.99 1.01
C LEU A 179 17.65 -1.68 2.26
N LEU A 180 17.32 -2.95 2.47
CA LEU A 180 17.84 -3.72 3.60
C LEU A 180 19.37 -3.89 3.53
N GLU A 181 19.93 -4.02 2.33
CA GLU A 181 21.38 -4.01 2.10
C GLU A 181 22.00 -2.64 2.44
N ILE A 182 21.39 -1.54 1.97
CA ILE A 182 21.83 -0.16 2.27
C ILE A 182 21.81 0.11 3.78
N LEU A 183 20.80 -0.40 4.49
CA LEU A 183 20.69 -0.27 5.95
C LEU A 183 21.57 -1.27 6.72
N GLY A 184 22.32 -2.13 6.04
CA GLY A 184 23.27 -3.04 6.65
C GLY A 184 22.62 -4.16 7.45
N LEU A 185 21.48 -4.69 6.99
CA LEU A 185 20.83 -5.85 7.61
C LEU A 185 21.81 -7.03 7.71
N LYS A 186 22.00 -7.56 8.93
CA LYS A 186 22.85 -8.72 9.23
C LYS A 186 22.09 -9.68 10.11
N LYS A 187 22.33 -10.98 9.94
CA LYS A 187 21.65 -12.03 10.72
C LYS A 187 22.08 -12.03 12.18
N GLU A 188 23.29 -11.55 12.45
CA GLU A 188 23.95 -11.56 13.75
C GLU A 188 23.60 -10.33 14.61
N SER A 189 22.81 -9.39 14.09
CA SER A 189 22.48 -8.14 14.75
C SER A 189 20.99 -7.87 14.70
N HIS A 190 20.47 -7.16 15.70
CA HIS A 190 19.09 -6.67 15.65
C HIS A 190 18.88 -5.91 14.34
N SER A 191 17.70 -6.07 13.73
CA SER A 191 17.40 -5.39 12.48
C SER A 191 17.54 -3.87 12.62
N PRO A 192 17.93 -3.17 11.55
CA PRO A 192 17.83 -1.72 11.51
C PRO A 192 16.36 -1.30 11.51
N LEU A 193 16.10 -0.09 12.01
CA LEU A 193 14.84 0.60 11.79
C LEU A 193 14.66 0.84 10.28
N VAL A 194 13.62 0.25 9.69
CA VAL A 194 13.35 0.35 8.24
C VAL A 194 12.25 1.35 7.91
N GLY A 195 11.46 1.78 8.88
CA GLY A 195 10.41 2.77 8.67
C GLY A 195 9.54 3.04 9.89
N TRP A 196 8.45 3.76 9.64
CA TRP A 196 7.44 4.08 10.66
C TRP A 196 6.05 3.70 10.16
N ALA A 197 5.28 3.03 11.00
CA ALA A 197 3.90 2.66 10.72
C ALA A 197 2.99 3.88 10.80
N ALA A 198 1.81 3.79 10.17
CA ALA A 198 0.84 4.88 10.15
C ALA A 198 0.39 5.31 11.56
N ASP A 199 0.49 4.46 12.56
CA ASP A 199 0.16 4.73 13.97
C ASP A 199 1.32 5.26 14.80
N GLY A 200 2.52 5.44 14.22
CA GLY A 200 3.69 6.04 14.87
C GLY A 200 4.73 5.04 15.37
N TYR A 201 4.41 3.75 15.46
CA TYR A 201 5.36 2.73 15.93
C TYR A 201 6.48 2.45 14.92
N PRO A 202 7.69 2.10 15.39
CA PRO A 202 8.80 1.74 14.51
C PRO A 202 8.54 0.42 13.78
N ILE A 203 9.11 0.31 12.58
CA ILE A 203 9.13 -0.91 11.78
C ILE A 203 10.58 -1.37 11.66
N TYR A 204 10.85 -2.60 12.04
CA TYR A 204 12.14 -3.28 11.89
C TYR A 204 12.07 -4.36 10.80
N ALA A 205 13.24 -4.78 10.30
CA ALA A 205 13.34 -5.93 9.41
C ALA A 205 13.19 -7.27 10.17
N VAL A 206 13.75 -8.36 9.64
CA VAL A 206 13.39 -9.75 10.01
C VAL A 206 13.99 -10.29 11.32
N TYR A 207 14.99 -9.63 11.87
CA TYR A 207 15.77 -10.08 13.03
C TYR A 207 15.48 -9.23 14.29
N GLY A 208 15.37 -9.91 15.43
CA GLY A 208 15.26 -9.29 16.75
C GLY A 208 15.87 -10.16 17.84
N TYR A 209 15.90 -9.65 19.08
CA TYR A 209 16.37 -10.40 20.24
C TYR A 209 15.50 -11.63 20.51
N ALA A 210 16.10 -12.77 20.85
CA ALA A 210 15.38 -14.00 21.15
C ALA A 210 14.53 -13.85 22.41
N ASP A 211 15.06 -13.14 23.40
CA ASP A 211 14.30 -12.62 24.53
C ASP A 211 14.07 -11.13 24.28
N ALA A 212 12.81 -10.74 24.15
CA ALA A 212 12.42 -9.38 23.79
C ALA A 212 12.79 -8.34 24.87
N GLU A 213 13.03 -8.78 26.11
CA GLU A 213 13.35 -7.92 27.24
C GLU A 213 14.86 -7.92 27.57
N ASN A 214 15.67 -8.62 26.78
CA ASN A 214 17.10 -8.77 27.03
C ASN A 214 17.94 -8.48 25.76
N PRO A 215 18.58 -7.31 25.66
CA PRO A 215 19.41 -6.95 24.52
C PRO A 215 20.71 -7.75 24.40
N GLU A 216 21.12 -8.44 25.47
CA GLU A 216 22.27 -9.36 25.48
C GLU A 216 21.89 -10.78 25.01
N SER A 217 20.59 -11.04 24.78
CA SER A 217 20.15 -12.32 24.26
C SER A 217 20.56 -12.50 22.79
N LYS A 218 20.55 -13.76 22.34
CA LYS A 218 20.88 -14.08 20.94
C LYS A 218 19.91 -13.36 20.01
N VAL A 219 20.38 -12.97 18.83
CA VAL A 219 19.51 -12.50 17.75
C VAL A 219 18.99 -13.71 16.95
N LYS A 220 17.71 -13.68 16.59
CA LYS A 220 17.08 -14.66 15.70
C LYS A 220 16.16 -13.98 14.68
N ALA A 221 15.83 -14.70 13.61
CA ALA A 221 14.73 -14.28 12.76
C ALA A 221 13.43 -14.44 13.55
N LEU A 222 12.61 -13.40 13.59
CA LEU A 222 11.31 -13.46 14.25
C LEU A 222 10.28 -14.11 13.34
N ALA A 223 9.53 -15.05 13.90
CA ALA A 223 8.49 -15.77 13.20
C ALA A 223 7.13 -15.08 13.39
N SER A 224 6.40 -14.93 12.28
CA SER A 224 4.97 -14.59 12.32
C SER A 224 4.19 -15.70 13.02
N SER A 225 3.15 -15.32 13.76
CA SER A 225 2.18 -16.27 14.34
C SER A 225 1.04 -16.64 13.38
N TYR A 226 1.14 -16.22 12.11
CA TYR A 226 0.21 -16.64 11.08
C TYR A 226 0.68 -17.90 10.37
N ARG A 227 -0.28 -18.72 9.96
CA ARG A 227 -0.03 -19.89 9.14
C ARG A 227 -1.07 -20.03 8.05
N LEU A 228 -0.73 -20.82 7.04
CA LEU A 228 -1.68 -21.23 6.02
C LEU A 228 -2.72 -22.19 6.62
N LYS A 229 -4.00 -21.95 6.31
CA LYS A 229 -5.09 -22.88 6.66
C LYS A 229 -4.89 -24.22 5.94
N SER A 230 -5.39 -25.30 6.53
CA SER A 230 -5.40 -26.61 5.90
C SER A 230 -6.72 -26.87 5.16
N GLY A 231 -6.72 -27.79 4.20
CA GLY A 231 -7.94 -28.23 3.51
C GLY A 231 -8.30 -27.39 2.27
N ARG A 232 -9.60 -27.16 2.06
CA ARG A 232 -10.15 -26.56 0.84
C ARG A 232 -10.99 -25.32 1.15
N ARG A 233 -10.92 -24.36 0.24
CA ARG A 233 -11.79 -23.18 0.23
C ARG A 233 -13.23 -23.57 -0.14
N PRO A 234 -14.23 -22.78 0.31
CA PRO A 234 -15.60 -22.87 -0.19
C PRO A 234 -15.65 -22.75 -1.72
N SER A 235 -16.64 -23.37 -2.36
CA SER A 235 -16.84 -23.35 -3.81
C SER A 235 -18.29 -23.02 -4.19
N GLY A 236 -18.49 -22.46 -5.38
CA GLY A 236 -19.79 -22.04 -5.88
C GLY A 236 -20.19 -20.62 -5.42
N ARG A 237 -21.22 -20.03 -6.04
CA ARG A 237 -21.78 -18.71 -5.67
C ARG A 237 -20.76 -17.55 -5.56
N GLY A 238 -19.69 -17.56 -6.35
CA GLY A 238 -18.66 -16.52 -6.33
C GLY A 238 -17.47 -16.82 -5.39
N GLU A 239 -17.49 -17.99 -4.73
CA GLU A 239 -16.35 -18.51 -3.97
C GLU A 239 -15.31 -19.16 -4.91
N PRO A 240 -14.01 -18.98 -4.66
CA PRO A 240 -12.96 -19.42 -5.59
C PRO A 240 -12.70 -20.93 -5.58
N GLY A 241 -13.07 -21.68 -4.54
CA GLY A 241 -12.74 -23.10 -4.41
C GLY A 241 -11.23 -23.36 -4.42
N GLY A 242 -10.83 -24.64 -4.50
CA GLY A 242 -9.40 -25.02 -4.46
C GLY A 242 -8.87 -25.22 -3.04
N LYS A 243 -7.54 -25.33 -2.90
CA LYS A 243 -6.85 -25.47 -1.61
C LYS A 243 -6.52 -24.09 -1.05
N TYR A 244 -6.41 -23.99 0.27
CA TYR A 244 -5.68 -22.88 0.88
C TYR A 244 -4.21 -23.04 0.51
N ASP A 245 -3.68 -22.10 -0.27
CA ASP A 245 -2.32 -22.17 -0.85
C ASP A 245 -1.59 -20.82 -0.80
N GLY A 246 -2.20 -19.80 -0.19
CA GLY A 246 -1.64 -18.45 -0.10
C GLY A 246 -1.97 -17.61 -1.32
N THR A 247 -2.83 -18.10 -2.23
CA THR A 247 -3.35 -17.30 -3.36
C THR A 247 -4.08 -16.07 -2.84
N PHE A 248 -4.84 -16.24 -1.76
CA PHE A 248 -5.66 -15.18 -1.16
C PHE A 248 -5.17 -14.86 0.25
N VAL A 249 -5.33 -13.59 0.65
CA VAL A 249 -5.08 -13.14 2.03
C VAL A 249 -5.88 -13.99 3.03
N ALA A 250 -7.12 -14.33 2.69
CA ALA A 250 -8.01 -15.14 3.52
C ALA A 250 -7.57 -16.61 3.69
N ASP A 251 -6.51 -17.04 2.97
CA ASP A 251 -5.94 -18.38 3.16
C ASP A 251 -5.13 -18.52 4.45
N TYR A 252 -4.75 -17.40 5.07
CA TYR A 252 -3.99 -17.38 6.32
C TYR A 252 -4.91 -17.23 7.54
N GLU A 253 -4.46 -17.77 8.67
CA GLU A 253 -5.08 -17.61 9.98
C GLU A 253 -4.02 -17.27 11.04
N PHE A 254 -4.40 -16.42 11.99
CA PHE A 254 -3.58 -16.14 13.17
C PHE A 254 -3.72 -17.28 14.17
N VAL A 255 -2.60 -17.71 14.76
CA VAL A 255 -2.55 -18.70 15.82
C VAL A 255 -1.67 -18.17 16.94
N GLU A 256 -2.29 -17.76 18.04
CA GLU A 256 -1.59 -17.22 19.19
C GLU A 256 -0.47 -18.16 19.67
N GLY A 257 0.73 -17.59 19.85
CA GLY A 257 1.91 -18.33 20.32
C GLY A 257 2.55 -19.27 19.29
N ALA A 258 2.10 -19.29 18.03
CA ALA A 258 2.73 -20.11 16.99
C ALA A 258 4.09 -19.56 16.54
N GLY A 259 4.31 -18.25 16.67
CA GLY A 259 5.55 -17.56 16.36
C GLY A 259 5.99 -16.64 17.50
N ASP A 260 6.83 -15.66 17.16
CA ASP A 260 7.38 -14.67 18.09
C ASP A 260 6.58 -13.35 18.13
N LEU A 261 5.63 -13.18 17.19
CA LEU A 261 4.93 -11.93 16.92
C LEU A 261 3.42 -12.07 17.15
N ASP A 262 2.78 -10.97 17.53
CA ASP A 262 1.33 -10.89 17.77
C ASP A 262 0.52 -10.81 16.46
N GLU A 263 -0.80 -10.65 16.57
CA GLU A 263 -1.72 -10.56 15.44
C GLU A 263 -1.53 -9.31 14.57
N CYS A 264 -0.76 -8.32 15.01
CA CYS A 264 -0.33 -7.20 14.18
C CYS A 264 1.08 -7.40 13.63
N ASN A 265 1.66 -8.60 13.76
CA ASN A 265 3.02 -8.94 13.36
C ASN A 265 4.07 -8.04 14.04
N GLY A 266 3.82 -7.69 15.31
CA GLY A 266 4.71 -6.93 16.17
C GLY A 266 4.86 -7.56 17.53
N ARG A 267 5.67 -6.93 18.39
CA ARG A 267 5.80 -7.28 19.81
C ARG A 267 6.36 -6.10 20.59
N PHE A 268 6.13 -6.08 21.90
CA PHE A 268 6.86 -5.19 22.80
C PHE A 268 8.25 -5.77 23.07
N GLY A 269 9.26 -4.91 23.09
CA GLY A 269 10.62 -5.31 23.45
C GLY A 269 11.63 -4.18 23.36
N ILE A 270 12.81 -4.44 23.88
CA ILE A 270 13.99 -3.57 23.77
C ILE A 270 14.51 -3.63 22.33
N THR A 271 14.92 -2.49 21.81
CA THR A 271 15.56 -2.37 20.49
C THR A 271 16.75 -1.41 20.59
N PRO A 272 17.69 -1.41 19.63
CA PRO A 272 18.80 -0.46 19.64
C PRO A 272 18.37 1.01 19.70
N ASP A 273 17.25 1.37 19.05
CA ASP A 273 16.75 2.74 19.02
C ASP A 273 15.86 3.09 20.24
N PHE A 274 15.29 2.07 20.91
CA PHE A 274 14.41 2.21 22.06
C PHE A 274 14.87 1.28 23.20
N PRO A 275 15.92 1.68 23.96
CA PRO A 275 16.50 0.85 25.01
C PRO A 275 15.58 0.65 26.23
N GLU A 276 14.61 1.55 26.43
CA GLU A 276 13.58 1.45 27.47
C GLU A 276 12.41 0.52 27.07
N GLY A 277 12.44 0.02 25.84
CA GLY A 277 11.39 -0.82 25.27
C GLY A 277 10.34 -0.01 24.51
N THR A 278 9.82 -0.62 23.45
CA THR A 278 8.69 -0.10 22.69
C THR A 278 7.93 -1.24 22.05
N TYR A 279 6.67 -1.00 21.67
CA TYR A 279 6.03 -1.89 20.72
C TYR A 279 6.60 -1.61 19.33
N ALA A 280 6.99 -2.64 18.61
CA ALA A 280 7.52 -2.49 17.27
C ALA A 280 6.95 -3.54 16.32
N TYR A 281 6.76 -3.13 15.07
CA TYR A 281 6.41 -4.02 13.99
C TYR A 281 7.66 -4.64 13.38
N PHE A 282 7.52 -5.87 12.89
CA PHE A 282 8.59 -6.54 12.19
C PHE A 282 8.12 -6.97 10.80
N LEU A 283 8.96 -6.72 9.80
CA LEU A 283 8.83 -7.42 8.52
C LEU A 283 9.27 -8.88 8.70
N THR A 284 8.66 -9.80 7.99
CA THR A 284 8.99 -11.24 8.10
C THR A 284 9.28 -11.86 6.74
N LYS A 285 10.01 -12.99 6.74
CA LYS A 285 10.25 -13.76 5.52
C LYS A 285 9.00 -14.51 5.05
N GLU A 286 8.15 -14.88 6.00
CA GLU A 286 6.88 -15.57 5.78
C GLU A 286 5.71 -14.61 6.00
N TRP A 287 4.51 -15.06 5.63
CA TRP A 287 3.33 -14.21 5.67
C TRP A 287 2.93 -13.86 7.13
N PRO A 288 2.52 -12.62 7.41
CA PRO A 288 2.51 -11.49 6.49
C PRO A 288 3.88 -10.82 6.41
N VAL A 289 4.44 -10.66 5.20
CA VAL A 289 5.79 -10.07 5.02
C VAL A 289 5.86 -8.64 5.57
N ILE A 290 4.80 -7.87 5.36
CA ILE A 290 4.54 -6.57 5.97
C ILE A 290 3.24 -6.72 6.77
N PRO A 291 3.17 -6.19 8.01
CA PRO A 291 1.98 -6.27 8.86
C PRO A 291 0.63 -5.92 8.21
N ARG A 292 -0.44 -6.52 8.72
CA ARG A 292 -1.82 -6.38 8.22
C ARG A 292 -2.77 -5.69 9.19
N ALA A 293 -2.28 -5.14 10.29
CA ALA A 293 -3.07 -4.45 11.29
C ALA A 293 -2.21 -3.49 12.13
N PHE A 294 -2.88 -2.59 12.84
CA PHE A 294 -2.27 -1.60 13.71
C PHE A 294 -2.63 -1.85 15.18
N ARG A 295 -1.61 -1.82 16.03
CA ARG A 295 -1.65 -1.82 17.49
C ARG A 295 -2.02 -0.44 18.07
N GLY A 296 -1.63 0.64 17.40
CA GLY A 296 -2.01 2.02 17.73
C GLY A 296 -3.19 2.51 16.89
N THR A 297 -3.36 3.83 16.84
CA THR A 297 -4.37 4.49 15.97
C THR A 297 -3.69 5.03 14.72
N PRO A 298 -3.94 4.46 13.52
CA PRO A 298 -3.26 4.90 12.31
C PRO A 298 -3.71 6.30 11.87
N SER A 299 -2.74 7.09 11.41
CA SER A 299 -2.96 8.40 10.81
C SER A 299 -3.69 8.28 9.48
N ARG A 300 -4.67 9.16 9.28
CA ARG A 300 -5.42 9.26 8.03
C ARG A 300 -4.60 9.79 6.86
N ASP A 301 -3.40 10.33 7.12
CA ASP A 301 -2.52 10.79 6.04
C ASP A 301 -2.10 9.64 5.11
N PHE A 302 -2.16 8.38 5.57
CA PHE A 302 -1.87 7.17 4.79
C PHE A 302 -3.08 6.63 4.02
N GLU A 303 -4.28 7.17 4.25
CA GLU A 303 -5.46 6.79 3.49
C GLU A 303 -5.31 7.26 2.03
N ARG A 304 -5.57 6.37 1.08
CA ARG A 304 -5.54 6.74 -0.34
C ARG A 304 -6.70 7.69 -0.62
N SER A 305 -6.38 8.96 -0.79
CA SER A 305 -7.32 9.92 -1.39
C SER A 305 -7.54 9.51 -2.84
N GLY A 306 -8.81 9.35 -3.26
CA GLY A 306 -9.16 9.19 -4.66
C GLY A 306 -8.61 10.33 -5.54
N PRO A 307 -8.69 10.23 -6.88
CA PRO A 307 -8.05 11.19 -7.78
C PRO A 307 -8.36 12.65 -7.40
N PRO A 308 -7.40 13.57 -7.53
CA PRO A 308 -7.56 14.97 -7.13
C PRO A 308 -8.55 15.66 -8.08
N GLY A 309 -9.84 15.54 -7.76
CA GLY A 309 -10.94 16.12 -8.52
C GLY A 309 -11.99 16.66 -7.56
N GLY A 310 -11.66 17.72 -6.83
CA GLY A 310 -12.63 18.39 -5.96
C GLY A 310 -11.96 19.27 -4.92
N ARG A 311 -11.84 20.56 -5.24
CA ARG A 311 -11.46 21.62 -4.30
C ARG A 311 -12.13 21.39 -2.96
N GLY A 312 -11.35 21.45 -1.89
CA GLY A 312 -11.85 21.45 -0.51
C GLY A 312 -13.04 22.39 -0.39
N ARG A 313 -14.21 21.84 -0.09
CA ARG A 313 -15.33 22.63 0.38
C ARG A 313 -14.95 23.11 1.78
N ARG A 314 -14.50 24.37 1.86
CA ARG A 314 -14.50 25.12 3.11
C ARG A 314 -15.83 24.92 3.83
N PRO A 315 -15.86 24.72 5.16
CA PRO A 315 -17.11 24.73 5.90
C PRO A 315 -17.80 26.09 5.69
N PRO A 316 -19.13 26.13 5.51
CA PRO A 316 -19.83 27.41 5.46
C PRO A 316 -19.62 28.16 6.78
N PRO A 317 -19.48 29.49 6.76
CA PRO A 317 -19.28 30.26 7.99
C PRO A 317 -20.49 30.07 8.91
N ARG A 318 -20.21 29.72 10.17
CA ARG A 318 -21.21 29.72 11.24
C ARG A 318 -21.83 31.11 11.32
N ARG A 319 -23.13 31.22 11.00
CA ARG A 319 -23.91 32.40 11.37
C ARG A 319 -23.99 32.44 12.89
N ARG A 320 -23.40 33.47 13.50
CA ARG A 320 -23.72 33.84 14.88
C ARG A 320 -25.19 34.27 14.89
N ARG A 321 -25.99 33.64 15.75
CA ARG A 321 -27.17 34.25 16.35
C ARG A 321 -26.75 34.80 17.70
#